data_AF-A0A8B8DNK5-F1
#
_entry.id   AF-A0A8B8DNK5-F1
#
_cell.length_a   1.000
_cell.length_b   1.000
_cell.length_c   1.000
_cell.angle_alpha   90.00
_cell.angle_beta   90.00
_cell.angle_gamma   90.00
#
_symmetry.space_group_name_H-M   'P 1'
#
loop_
_entity.id
_entity.type
_entity.pdbx_description
1 polymer ?
#
loop_
_entity_poly.entity_id
_entity_poly.type
_entity_poly.pdbx_seq_one_letter_code
_entity_poly.pdbx_strand_id
1 'polypeptide(L)'
;MAQKFYSNVWEYPRDEFSPHEHERNLKKILQRQIGSSWDFDEGEWNGACSIINYVLYTILKELRNQAQKHFEGLVIHDDFIRQASARQGLKINEPDEFDALIPFDIEGLRLKEVRLTDISDQYLPGQIRLRVDDFAQIERYPSLKRAGVFEKKSGTCLINTRVLQEQVFKSLMDSALHELTLRCRDSSEKYIIKRGSRPPTMDMTIIESDGKSVKADFVPALILSQESIYVPINASSSVPITFKRYGLMKWVNKKNTIIDEEDKNFIWRSCSSSYERCMFDLCDGNKERSYIRTACRVMKALVKQLRTRPNQAAVLLSSYHLKTIAMYCILLLTVPSKLTSHSARLSGVREALGYFLRFLELVLEKECLPDFFLGNEYLDKIFPGSYFSKIRIKYNLFDKEDPAKVQAAKYGLPEMKTVLAECFEVRNLNPRVVTFFREKTLSV
;
A
#
# COMPACT_ATOMS: atom_id res chain seq x y z
N MET A 1 12.91 -19.41 -5.53
CA MET A 1 12.86 -18.05 -4.93
C MET A 1 12.50 -16.98 -5.97
N ALA A 2 13.16 -16.93 -7.14
CA ALA A 2 12.84 -15.96 -8.21
C ALA A 2 11.36 -15.96 -8.66
N GLN A 3 10.72 -17.12 -8.79
CA GLN A 3 9.33 -17.25 -9.22
C GLN A 3 8.32 -16.54 -8.29
N LYS A 4 8.66 -16.33 -7.01
CA LYS A 4 7.75 -15.70 -6.05
C LYS A 4 7.64 -14.19 -6.21
N PHE A 5 8.72 -13.50 -6.57
CA PHE A 5 8.70 -12.05 -6.84
C PHE A 5 7.80 -11.66 -8.01
N TYR A 6 7.55 -12.59 -8.92
CA TYR A 6 6.62 -12.43 -10.03
C TYR A 6 5.21 -12.94 -9.73
N SER A 7 5.01 -13.60 -8.58
CA SER A 7 3.71 -14.13 -8.18
C SER A 7 2.74 -13.00 -7.88
N ASN A 8 1.57 -13.06 -8.51
CA ASN A 8 0.48 -12.11 -8.34
C ASN A 8 -0.74 -12.83 -7.78
N VAL A 9 -0.59 -13.54 -6.66
CA VAL A 9 -1.68 -14.28 -5.99
C VAL A 9 -2.04 -13.62 -4.66
N TRP A 10 -3.27 -13.78 -4.18
CA TRP A 10 -3.59 -13.43 -2.79
C TRP A 10 -2.81 -14.34 -1.85
N GLU A 11 -2.30 -13.80 -0.74
CA GLU A 11 -1.47 -14.57 0.19
C GLU A 11 -2.19 -14.76 1.52
N TYR A 12 -2.58 -16.02 1.82
CA TYR A 12 -3.05 -16.38 3.15
C TYR A 12 -1.94 -16.04 4.17
N PRO A 13 -2.26 -15.31 5.23
CA PRO A 13 -1.25 -14.85 6.15
C PRO A 13 -0.71 -16.02 6.99
N ARG A 14 0.61 -16.20 6.96
CA ARG A 14 1.31 -17.27 7.70
C ARG A 14 2.25 -16.65 8.74
N ASP A 15 2.08 -17.08 9.98
CA ASP A 15 2.95 -16.67 11.07
C ASP A 15 4.14 -17.61 11.23
N GLU A 16 5.32 -17.03 11.42
CA GLU A 16 6.54 -17.76 11.71
C GLU A 16 6.93 -17.46 13.16
N PHE A 17 7.04 -18.51 13.98
CA PHE A 17 7.56 -18.41 15.34
C PHE A 17 8.84 -19.23 15.43
N SER A 18 9.77 -18.80 16.28
CA SER A 18 11.00 -19.55 16.49
C SER A 18 10.71 -20.85 17.24
N PRO A 19 11.41 -21.97 16.94
CA PRO A 19 11.23 -23.23 17.68
C PRO A 19 11.81 -23.18 19.10
N HIS A 20 12.51 -22.11 19.47
CA HIS A 20 13.09 -21.94 20.80
C HIS A 20 12.03 -21.95 21.90
N GLU A 21 12.41 -22.43 23.09
CA GLU A 21 11.51 -22.68 24.21
C GLU A 21 10.70 -21.43 24.61
N HIS A 22 11.34 -20.26 24.64
CA HIS A 22 10.69 -18.99 24.97
C HIS A 22 9.62 -18.53 23.95
N GLU A 23 9.59 -19.13 22.76
CA GLU A 23 8.67 -18.80 21.67
C GLU A 23 7.56 -19.87 21.51
N ARG A 24 7.77 -21.08 22.06
CA ARG A 24 6.90 -22.26 21.89
C ARG A 24 5.43 -22.01 22.28
N ASN A 25 5.18 -21.10 23.23
CA ASN A 25 3.83 -20.72 23.69
C ASN A 25 3.41 -19.31 23.27
N LEU A 26 4.27 -18.55 22.59
CA LEU A 26 4.03 -17.14 22.32
C LEU A 26 2.76 -16.93 21.50
N LYS A 27 2.52 -17.75 20.47
CA LYS A 27 1.28 -17.69 19.67
C LYS A 27 0.03 -17.78 20.54
N LYS A 28 0.02 -18.72 21.51
CA LYS A 28 -1.12 -18.92 22.43
C LYS A 28 -1.30 -17.74 23.38
N ILE A 29 -0.20 -17.18 23.89
CA ILE A 29 -0.24 -16.01 24.79
C ILE A 29 -0.79 -14.80 24.03
N LEU A 30 -0.27 -14.55 22.82
CA LEU A 30 -0.73 -13.48 21.94
C LEU A 30 -2.22 -13.63 21.61
N GLN A 31 -2.68 -14.81 21.18
CA GLN A 31 -4.11 -15.08 20.91
C GLN A 31 -5.00 -14.77 22.12
N ARG A 32 -4.56 -15.05 23.35
CA ARG A 32 -5.30 -14.68 24.57
C ARG A 32 -5.32 -13.18 24.83
N GLN A 33 -4.22 -12.48 24.57
CA GLN A 33 -4.08 -11.05 24.87
C GLN A 33 -4.79 -10.15 23.84
N ILE A 34 -4.63 -10.45 22.54
CA ILE A 34 -5.18 -9.61 21.46
C ILE A 34 -6.48 -10.14 20.85
N GLY A 35 -6.93 -11.32 21.28
CA GLY A 35 -8.21 -11.92 20.92
C GLY A 35 -8.22 -12.63 19.56
N SER A 36 -9.41 -13.14 19.20
CA SER A 36 -9.64 -13.97 18.01
C SER A 36 -9.45 -13.26 16.67
N SER A 37 -9.43 -11.92 16.65
CA SER A 37 -9.28 -11.13 15.42
C SER A 37 -7.93 -11.27 14.71
N TRP A 38 -6.98 -12.00 15.30
CA TRP A 38 -5.68 -12.29 14.69
C TRP A 38 -5.76 -13.32 13.57
N ASP A 39 -6.49 -14.42 13.79
CA ASP A 39 -6.56 -15.59 12.91
C ASP A 39 -7.98 -15.71 12.30
N PHE A 40 -8.07 -16.33 11.14
CA PHE A 40 -9.33 -16.65 10.45
C PHE A 40 -9.12 -17.90 9.59
N ASP A 41 -10.23 -18.54 9.21
CA ASP A 41 -10.21 -19.82 8.53
C ASP A 41 -9.62 -19.73 7.11
N GLU A 42 -8.81 -20.73 6.72
CA GLU A 42 -8.19 -20.79 5.39
C GLU A 42 -9.24 -21.16 4.31
N GLY A 43 -10.30 -21.90 4.66
CA GLY A 43 -11.43 -22.16 3.78
C GLY A 43 -12.21 -20.88 3.46
N GLU A 44 -12.53 -20.07 4.48
CA GLU A 44 -13.15 -18.74 4.29
C GLU A 44 -12.29 -17.82 3.42
N TRP A 45 -10.97 -17.80 3.66
CA TRP A 45 -10.02 -17.08 2.82
C TRP A 45 -10.08 -17.50 1.36
N ASN A 46 -10.02 -18.81 1.11
CA ASN A 46 -10.02 -19.37 -0.24
C ASN A 46 -11.34 -19.09 -0.97
N GLY A 47 -12.48 -19.16 -0.26
CA GLY A 47 -13.79 -18.77 -0.76
C GLY A 47 -13.82 -17.31 -1.20
N ALA A 48 -13.43 -16.39 -0.32
CA ALA A 48 -13.39 -14.96 -0.62
C ALA A 48 -12.43 -14.63 -1.79
N CYS A 49 -11.25 -15.28 -1.83
CA CYS A 49 -10.30 -15.13 -2.94
C CYS A 49 -10.87 -15.59 -4.27
N SER A 50 -11.63 -16.68 -4.29
CA SER A 50 -12.29 -17.20 -5.50
C SER A 50 -13.30 -16.19 -6.04
N ILE A 51 -14.18 -15.68 -5.17
CA ILE A 51 -15.21 -14.69 -5.51
C ILE A 51 -14.57 -13.42 -6.06
N ILE A 52 -13.58 -12.86 -5.35
CA ILE A 52 -12.90 -11.64 -5.78
C ILE A 52 -12.18 -11.83 -7.10
N ASN A 53 -11.51 -12.96 -7.31
CA ASN A 53 -10.87 -13.23 -8.58
C ASN A 53 -11.90 -13.28 -9.72
N TYR A 54 -12.99 -14.02 -9.55
CA TYR A 54 -14.05 -14.11 -10.55
C TYR A 54 -14.61 -12.74 -10.92
N VAL A 55 -14.97 -11.93 -9.92
CA VAL A 55 -15.52 -10.59 -10.13
C VAL A 55 -14.49 -9.67 -10.79
N LEU A 56 -13.25 -9.62 -10.30
CA LEU A 56 -12.20 -8.77 -10.88
C LEU A 56 -11.87 -9.15 -12.32
N TYR A 57 -11.75 -10.44 -12.65
CA TYR A 57 -11.49 -10.86 -14.03
C TYR A 57 -12.65 -10.50 -14.96
N THR A 58 -13.89 -10.66 -14.50
CA THR A 58 -15.07 -10.35 -15.30
C THR A 58 -15.20 -8.84 -15.54
N ILE A 59 -15.05 -8.04 -14.49
CA ILE A 59 -15.06 -6.57 -14.60
C ILE A 59 -13.90 -6.09 -15.48
N LEU A 60 -12.69 -6.62 -15.29
CA LEU A 60 -11.53 -6.21 -16.10
C LEU A 60 -11.73 -6.49 -17.58
N LYS A 61 -12.23 -7.69 -17.91
CA LYS A 61 -12.57 -8.05 -19.29
C LYS A 61 -13.55 -7.04 -19.89
N GLU A 62 -14.57 -6.66 -19.15
CA GLU A 62 -15.59 -5.78 -19.70
C GLU A 62 -15.15 -4.31 -19.74
N LEU A 63 -14.39 -3.84 -18.76
CA LEU A 63 -13.74 -2.53 -18.84
C LEU A 63 -12.88 -2.37 -20.09
N ARG A 64 -12.14 -3.42 -20.47
CA ARG A 64 -11.35 -3.44 -21.71
C ARG A 64 -12.24 -3.29 -22.93
N ASN A 65 -13.30 -4.09 -23.01
CA ASN A 65 -14.25 -4.05 -24.12
C ASN A 65 -14.90 -2.66 -24.25
N GLN A 66 -15.33 -2.07 -23.13
CA GLN A 66 -15.97 -0.76 -23.11
C GLN A 66 -14.97 0.37 -23.44
N ALA A 67 -13.73 0.29 -22.93
CA ALA A 67 -12.68 1.26 -23.25
C ALA A 67 -12.38 1.26 -24.76
N GLN A 68 -12.17 0.07 -25.35
CA GLN A 68 -11.90 -0.07 -26.78
C GLN A 68 -13.05 0.45 -27.66
N LYS A 69 -14.30 0.31 -27.22
CA LYS A 69 -15.48 0.78 -27.96
C LYS A 69 -15.70 2.29 -27.87
N HIS A 70 -15.36 2.91 -26.73
CA HIS A 70 -15.83 4.26 -26.41
C HIS A 70 -14.73 5.30 -26.23
N PHE A 71 -13.48 4.91 -26.04
CA PHE A 71 -12.37 5.85 -25.80
C PHE A 71 -11.15 5.45 -26.63
N GLU A 72 -10.89 6.22 -27.69
CA GLU A 72 -9.79 5.94 -28.61
C GLU A 72 -8.46 5.93 -27.86
N GLY A 73 -7.63 4.92 -28.13
CA GLY A 73 -6.30 4.77 -27.54
C GLY A 73 -6.27 4.47 -26.03
N LEU A 74 -7.39 4.45 -25.31
CA LEU A 74 -7.40 4.06 -23.90
C LEU A 74 -7.25 2.53 -23.79
N VAL A 75 -6.09 2.08 -23.31
CA VAL A 75 -5.81 0.65 -23.15
C VAL A 75 -5.87 0.27 -21.69
N ILE A 76 -6.85 -0.56 -21.34
CA ILE A 76 -6.85 -1.28 -20.06
C ILE A 76 -6.11 -2.60 -20.28
N HIS A 77 -5.12 -2.90 -19.43
CA HIS A 77 -4.31 -4.13 -19.57
C HIS A 77 -5.11 -5.35 -19.10
N ASP A 78 -4.66 -6.54 -19.52
CA ASP A 78 -5.32 -7.82 -19.22
C ASP A 78 -5.00 -8.37 -17.82
N ASP A 79 -3.99 -7.80 -17.16
CA ASP A 79 -3.61 -8.11 -15.80
C ASP A 79 -4.09 -7.02 -14.81
N PHE A 80 -4.21 -7.42 -13.55
CA PHE A 80 -4.37 -6.49 -12.43
C PHE A 80 -3.37 -6.84 -11.35
N ILE A 81 -2.88 -5.86 -10.60
CA ILE A 81 -1.89 -6.10 -9.53
C ILE A 81 -2.63 -6.19 -8.20
N ARG A 82 -2.61 -7.39 -7.61
CA ARG A 82 -3.05 -7.63 -6.24
C ARG A 82 -2.12 -6.90 -5.29
N GLN A 83 -2.65 -6.17 -4.32
CA GLN A 83 -1.84 -5.34 -3.42
C GLN A 83 -2.37 -5.35 -1.98
N ALA A 84 -1.78 -4.48 -1.15
CA ALA A 84 -2.14 -4.26 0.24
C ALA A 84 -2.08 -5.53 1.11
N SER A 85 -2.79 -5.51 2.24
CA SER A 85 -2.64 -6.51 3.30
C SER A 85 -2.94 -7.93 2.83
N ALA A 86 -3.93 -8.08 1.95
CA ALA A 86 -4.35 -9.37 1.40
C ALA A 86 -3.28 -9.99 0.46
N ARG A 87 -2.55 -9.17 -0.30
CA ARG A 87 -1.41 -9.66 -1.09
C ARG A 87 -0.15 -9.88 -0.24
N GLN A 88 0.04 -9.09 0.81
CA GLN A 88 1.29 -9.05 1.58
C GLN A 88 1.36 -10.12 2.69
N GLY A 89 0.36 -10.99 2.81
CA GLY A 89 0.26 -11.95 3.92
C GLY A 89 0.10 -11.25 5.27
N LEU A 90 -0.51 -10.07 5.30
CA LEU A 90 -0.67 -9.22 6.48
C LEU A 90 -2.15 -9.08 6.90
N LYS A 91 -3.07 -9.79 6.26
CA LYS A 91 -4.48 -9.74 6.63
C LYS A 91 -4.63 -10.23 8.08
N ILE A 92 -5.54 -9.57 8.78
CA ILE A 92 -6.03 -9.94 10.11
C ILE A 92 -7.55 -9.94 10.01
N ASN A 93 -8.22 -10.72 10.85
CA ASN A 93 -9.67 -10.91 10.82
C ASN A 93 -10.17 -11.45 9.46
N GLU A 94 -11.48 -11.51 9.30
CA GLU A 94 -12.17 -11.95 8.08
C GLU A 94 -11.59 -11.38 6.77
N PRO A 95 -11.64 -12.16 5.68
CA PRO A 95 -11.22 -11.75 4.34
C PRO A 95 -12.23 -10.77 3.70
N ASP A 96 -12.40 -9.60 4.32
CA ASP A 96 -13.48 -8.65 4.01
C ASP A 96 -13.07 -7.51 3.07
N GLU A 97 -11.78 -7.38 2.74
CA GLU A 97 -11.25 -6.26 1.96
C GLU A 97 -10.02 -6.70 1.15
N PHE A 98 -10.06 -6.41 -0.14
CA PHE A 98 -9.04 -6.67 -1.14
C PHE A 98 -8.78 -5.42 -1.98
N ASP A 99 -7.55 -5.26 -2.44
CA ASP A 99 -7.13 -4.08 -3.20
C ASP A 99 -6.45 -4.52 -4.50
N ALA A 100 -6.88 -3.94 -5.64
CA ALA A 100 -6.31 -4.23 -6.95
C ALA A 100 -5.96 -2.93 -7.69
N LEU A 101 -4.73 -2.84 -8.19
CA LEU A 101 -4.36 -1.85 -9.20
C LEU A 101 -4.73 -2.37 -10.57
N ILE A 102 -5.22 -1.47 -11.41
CA ILE A 102 -5.73 -1.80 -12.73
C ILE A 102 -4.93 -0.99 -13.73
N PRO A 103 -3.87 -1.59 -14.30
CA PRO A 103 -2.97 -0.92 -15.21
C PRO A 103 -3.71 -0.42 -16.45
N PHE A 104 -3.44 0.82 -16.81
CA PHE A 104 -3.86 1.38 -18.08
C PHE A 104 -2.79 2.28 -18.68
N ASP A 105 -2.91 2.53 -19.98
CA ASP A 105 -2.18 3.58 -20.69
C ASP A 105 -3.09 4.26 -21.72
N ILE A 106 -2.56 5.32 -22.34
CA ILE A 106 -3.18 5.98 -23.48
C ILE A 106 -2.20 5.82 -24.64
N GLU A 107 -2.48 4.87 -25.54
CA GLU A 107 -1.58 4.43 -26.59
C GLU A 107 -1.11 5.61 -27.45
N GLY A 108 0.21 5.73 -27.58
CA GLY A 108 0.85 6.78 -28.39
C GLY A 108 0.85 8.18 -27.75
N LEU A 109 0.28 8.37 -26.56
CA LEU A 109 0.29 9.66 -25.85
C LEU A 109 1.58 9.80 -25.03
N ARG A 110 2.41 10.77 -25.38
CA ARG A 110 3.62 11.09 -24.61
C ARG A 110 3.32 12.06 -23.47
N LEU A 111 3.69 11.66 -22.27
CA LEU A 111 3.48 12.42 -21.03
C LEU A 111 4.82 12.71 -20.34
N LYS A 112 4.94 13.91 -19.78
CA LYS A 112 6.02 14.29 -18.87
C LYS A 112 5.50 14.47 -17.45
N GLU A 113 6.19 13.85 -16.51
CA GLU A 113 5.99 14.09 -15.08
C GLU A 113 6.47 15.50 -14.72
N VAL A 114 5.59 16.29 -14.10
CA VAL A 114 5.89 17.63 -13.58
C VAL A 114 5.71 17.57 -12.07
N ARG A 115 6.71 17.99 -11.29
CA ARG A 115 6.60 18.01 -9.83
C ARG A 115 5.47 18.96 -9.40
N LEU A 116 4.74 18.56 -8.37
CA LEU A 116 3.74 19.41 -7.73
C LEU A 116 4.37 20.15 -6.56
N THR A 117 4.03 21.42 -6.41
CA THR A 117 4.35 22.24 -5.25
C THR A 117 3.09 22.56 -4.46
N ASP A 118 3.25 22.88 -3.18
CA ASP A 118 2.19 23.48 -2.38
C ASP A 118 2.07 24.99 -2.62
N ILE A 119 1.14 25.65 -1.92
CA ILE A 119 0.94 27.11 -1.97
C ILE A 119 2.14 27.93 -1.48
N SER A 120 3.13 27.29 -0.84
CA SER A 120 4.39 27.91 -0.37
C SER A 120 5.57 27.55 -1.28
N ASP A 121 5.31 27.07 -2.49
CA ASP A 121 6.28 26.61 -3.47
C ASP A 121 7.18 25.45 -3.01
N GLN A 122 6.79 24.72 -1.96
CA GLN A 122 7.51 23.54 -1.51
C GLN A 122 7.06 22.30 -2.28
N TYR A 123 8.01 21.48 -2.73
CA TYR A 123 7.68 20.25 -3.44
C TYR A 123 6.93 19.26 -2.56
N LEU A 124 5.81 18.74 -3.06
CA LEU A 124 5.04 17.69 -2.40
C LEU A 124 5.58 16.30 -2.81
N PRO A 125 6.26 15.55 -1.91
CA PRO A 125 6.89 14.29 -2.27
C PRO A 125 5.87 13.26 -2.78
N GLY A 126 6.21 12.58 -3.87
CA GLY A 126 5.35 11.56 -4.46
C GLY A 126 4.10 12.09 -5.17
N GLN A 127 3.87 13.40 -5.22
CA GLN A 127 2.79 14.03 -5.99
C GLN A 127 3.32 14.68 -7.27
N ILE A 128 2.65 14.41 -8.39
CA ILE A 128 3.04 14.90 -9.71
C ILE A 128 1.81 15.36 -10.49
N ARG A 129 2.04 16.17 -11.52
CA ARG A 129 1.11 16.45 -12.61
C ARG A 129 1.63 15.79 -13.87
N LEU A 130 0.75 15.43 -14.79
CA LEU A 130 1.13 14.86 -16.07
C LEU A 130 0.83 15.84 -17.18
N ARG A 131 1.89 16.29 -17.86
CA ARG A 131 1.82 17.21 -19.00
C ARG A 131 1.86 16.42 -20.30
N VAL A 132 0.98 16.76 -21.23
CA VAL A 132 1.04 16.27 -22.62
C VAL A 132 2.22 16.92 -23.34
N ASP A 133 3.11 16.10 -23.91
CA ASP A 133 4.36 16.59 -24.50
C ASP A 133 4.19 17.39 -25.78
N ASP A 134 3.25 16.99 -26.61
CA ASP A 134 2.92 17.66 -27.85
C ASP A 134 1.39 17.70 -27.96
N PHE A 135 0.86 18.92 -27.96
CA PHE A 135 -0.58 19.19 -27.93
C PHE A 135 -1.29 18.63 -29.17
N ALA A 136 -0.62 18.55 -30.32
CA ALA A 136 -1.21 18.01 -31.55
C ALA A 136 -1.61 16.53 -31.39
N GLN A 137 -0.99 15.80 -30.46
CA GLN A 137 -1.32 14.41 -30.15
C GLN A 137 -2.77 14.24 -29.69
N ILE A 138 -3.36 15.26 -29.06
CA ILE A 138 -4.69 15.18 -28.43
C ILE A 138 -5.80 14.99 -29.47
N GLU A 139 -5.59 15.43 -30.71
CA GLU A 139 -6.58 15.25 -31.79
C GLU A 139 -6.81 13.77 -32.13
N ARG A 140 -5.89 12.87 -31.74
CA ARG A 140 -6.06 11.42 -31.90
C ARG A 140 -7.04 10.80 -30.89
N TYR A 141 -7.45 11.56 -29.86
CA TYR A 141 -8.29 11.07 -28.76
C TYR A 141 -9.55 11.93 -28.58
N PRO A 142 -10.42 12.00 -29.61
CA PRO A 142 -11.57 12.91 -29.61
C PRO A 142 -12.56 12.63 -28.47
N SER A 143 -12.73 11.38 -28.02
CA SER A 143 -13.66 11.06 -26.93
C SER A 143 -13.11 11.49 -25.56
N LEU A 144 -11.81 11.27 -25.30
CA LEU A 144 -11.14 11.77 -24.09
C LEU A 144 -11.10 13.32 -24.07
N LYS A 145 -10.87 13.95 -25.23
CA LYS A 145 -10.93 15.40 -25.40
C LYS A 145 -12.34 15.93 -25.11
N ARG A 146 -13.39 15.31 -25.66
CA ARG A 146 -14.79 15.71 -25.42
C ARG A 146 -15.21 15.57 -23.96
N ALA A 147 -14.71 14.54 -23.27
CA ALA A 147 -14.91 14.39 -21.83
C ALA A 147 -14.17 15.47 -21.01
N GLY A 148 -13.21 16.20 -21.59
CA GLY A 148 -12.43 17.23 -20.90
C GLY A 148 -11.24 16.67 -20.11
N VAL A 149 -10.73 15.49 -20.48
CA VAL A 149 -9.55 14.88 -19.83
C VAL A 149 -8.30 15.74 -20.03
N PHE A 150 -8.22 16.45 -21.16
CA PHE A 150 -7.10 17.33 -21.49
C PHE A 150 -7.48 18.78 -21.23
N GLU A 151 -6.82 19.43 -20.28
CA GLU A 151 -7.11 20.82 -19.92
C GLU A 151 -5.89 21.71 -20.12
N LYS A 152 -6.11 22.90 -20.71
CA LYS A 152 -5.05 23.89 -20.89
C LYS A 152 -4.98 24.81 -19.66
N LYS A 153 -3.80 24.88 -19.04
CA LYS A 153 -3.49 25.80 -17.94
C LYS A 153 -2.15 26.47 -18.18
N SER A 154 -2.12 27.80 -18.18
CA SER A 154 -0.91 28.61 -18.33
C SER A 154 -0.02 28.20 -19.52
N GLY A 155 -0.64 27.92 -20.67
CA GLY A 155 0.05 27.48 -21.89
C GLY A 155 0.50 26.01 -21.89
N THR A 156 0.28 25.26 -20.81
CA THR A 156 0.55 23.83 -20.72
C THR A 156 -0.73 23.02 -20.77
N CYS A 157 -0.69 21.82 -21.37
CA CYS A 157 -1.83 20.90 -21.35
C CYS A 157 -1.57 19.77 -20.35
N LEU A 158 -2.48 19.62 -19.37
CA LEU A 158 -2.39 18.66 -18.29
C LEU A 158 -3.53 17.64 -18.38
N ILE A 159 -3.30 16.46 -17.78
CA ILE A 159 -4.36 15.47 -17.59
C ILE A 159 -5.19 15.81 -16.35
N ASN A 160 -6.47 16.13 -16.56
CA ASN A 160 -7.44 16.34 -15.49
C ASN A 160 -7.84 14.97 -14.90
N THR A 161 -7.22 14.63 -13.76
CA THR A 161 -7.42 13.35 -13.05
C THR A 161 -8.83 13.20 -12.49
N ARG A 162 -9.47 14.30 -12.09
CA ARG A 162 -10.85 14.27 -11.60
C ARG A 162 -11.78 13.86 -12.73
N VAL A 163 -11.67 14.50 -13.89
CA VAL A 163 -12.48 14.17 -15.07
C VAL A 163 -12.20 12.76 -15.56
N LEU A 164 -10.93 12.36 -15.66
CA LEU A 164 -10.55 11.01 -16.07
C LEU A 164 -11.16 9.95 -15.12
N GLN A 165 -11.12 10.14 -13.81
CA GLN A 165 -11.74 9.20 -12.89
C GLN A 165 -13.27 9.26 -12.95
N GLU A 166 -13.85 10.46 -12.81
CA GLU A 166 -15.27 10.68 -12.58
C GLU A 166 -16.14 10.54 -13.82
N GLN A 167 -15.63 10.86 -15.00
CA GLN A 167 -16.39 10.78 -16.25
C GLN A 167 -16.02 9.53 -17.05
N VAL A 168 -14.74 9.22 -17.18
CA VAL A 168 -14.29 8.09 -18.01
C VAL A 168 -14.36 6.78 -17.23
N PHE A 169 -13.56 6.63 -16.16
CA PHE A 169 -13.47 5.35 -15.44
C PHE A 169 -14.76 4.95 -14.74
N LYS A 170 -15.52 5.90 -14.17
CA LYS A 170 -16.85 5.60 -13.62
C LYS A 170 -17.82 5.11 -14.67
N SER A 171 -17.88 5.76 -15.83
CA SER A 171 -18.76 5.33 -16.92
C SER A 171 -18.39 3.93 -17.40
N LEU A 172 -17.09 3.64 -17.56
CA LEU A 172 -16.64 2.30 -17.92
C LEU A 172 -17.02 1.26 -16.86
N MET A 173 -16.86 1.58 -15.58
CA MET A 173 -17.22 0.71 -14.47
C MET A 173 -18.73 0.45 -14.42
N ASP A 174 -19.56 1.47 -14.64
CA ASP A 174 -21.01 1.32 -14.71
C ASP A 174 -21.45 0.36 -15.80
N SER A 175 -20.89 0.52 -17.01
CA SER A 175 -21.15 -0.39 -18.11
C SER A 175 -20.67 -1.81 -17.80
N ALA A 176 -19.48 -1.97 -17.21
CA ALA A 176 -18.94 -3.28 -16.85
C ALA A 176 -19.80 -3.99 -15.78
N LEU A 177 -20.28 -3.26 -14.78
CA LEU A 177 -21.16 -3.80 -13.74
C LEU A 177 -22.56 -4.13 -14.27
N HIS A 178 -23.08 -3.35 -15.22
CA HIS A 178 -24.34 -3.65 -15.89
C HIS A 178 -24.26 -5.00 -16.62
N GLU A 179 -23.21 -5.21 -17.42
CA GLU A 179 -22.96 -6.46 -18.14
C GLU A 179 -22.77 -7.66 -17.20
N LEU A 180 -22.02 -7.47 -16.10
CA LEU A 180 -21.87 -8.51 -15.07
C LEU A 180 -23.23 -8.86 -14.44
N THR A 181 -24.06 -7.86 -14.14
CA THR A 181 -25.40 -8.07 -13.60
C THR A 181 -26.28 -8.87 -14.56
N LEU A 182 -26.21 -8.58 -15.86
CA LEU A 182 -26.93 -9.35 -16.89
C LEU A 182 -26.48 -10.81 -16.90
N ARG A 183 -25.16 -11.07 -16.87
CA ARG A 183 -24.62 -12.45 -16.83
C ARG A 183 -25.00 -13.21 -15.56
N CYS A 184 -24.99 -12.56 -14.42
CA CYS A 184 -25.35 -13.19 -13.15
C CYS A 184 -26.85 -13.56 -13.08
N ARG A 185 -27.74 -12.86 -13.80
CA ARG A 185 -29.17 -13.24 -13.89
C ARG A 185 -29.36 -14.62 -14.50
N ASP A 186 -28.51 -14.98 -15.45
CA ASP A 186 -28.59 -16.25 -16.20
C ASP A 186 -27.80 -17.38 -15.52
N SER A 187 -27.16 -17.10 -14.38
CA SER A 187 -26.34 -18.05 -13.63
C SER A 187 -26.95 -18.41 -12.27
N SER A 188 -26.53 -19.52 -11.67
CA SER A 188 -26.89 -19.89 -10.30
C SER A 188 -26.24 -18.98 -9.24
N GLU A 189 -25.19 -18.23 -9.61
CA GLU A 189 -24.45 -17.33 -8.71
C GLU A 189 -25.04 -15.92 -8.76
N LYS A 190 -25.77 -15.54 -7.71
CA LYS A 190 -26.39 -14.21 -7.60
C LYS A 190 -25.55 -13.30 -6.71
N TYR A 191 -24.75 -12.44 -7.34
CA TYR A 191 -24.03 -11.37 -6.65
C TYR A 191 -24.79 -10.04 -6.77
N ILE A 192 -24.92 -9.33 -5.65
CA ILE A 192 -25.32 -7.91 -5.66
C ILE A 192 -24.06 -7.09 -5.49
N ILE A 193 -23.73 -6.27 -6.48
CA ILE A 193 -22.54 -5.41 -6.44
C ILE A 193 -22.97 -3.97 -6.23
N LYS A 194 -22.54 -3.39 -5.11
CA LYS A 194 -22.65 -1.96 -4.84
C LYS A 194 -21.30 -1.32 -5.12
N ARG A 195 -21.29 -0.10 -5.68
CA ARG A 195 -20.06 0.66 -5.88
C ARG A 195 -20.13 2.06 -5.29
N GLY A 196 -18.99 2.53 -4.80
CA GLY A 196 -18.72 3.92 -4.48
C GLY A 196 -17.54 4.45 -5.29
N SER A 197 -17.14 5.68 -5.03
CA SER A 197 -15.91 6.21 -5.60
C SER A 197 -15.36 7.37 -4.78
N ARG A 198 -14.03 7.33 -4.60
CA ARG A 198 -13.24 8.29 -3.83
C ARG A 198 -11.82 8.30 -4.42
N PRO A 199 -11.17 9.43 -4.70
CA PRO A 199 -9.82 9.40 -5.27
C PRO A 199 -8.79 8.66 -4.38
N PRO A 200 -8.04 7.67 -4.90
CA PRO A 200 -7.91 7.23 -6.31
C PRO A 200 -8.73 5.98 -6.69
N THR A 201 -9.68 5.58 -5.86
CA THR A 201 -10.36 4.29 -5.85
C THR A 201 -11.80 4.36 -6.38
N MET A 202 -12.25 3.28 -6.99
CA MET A 202 -13.65 2.90 -7.14
C MET A 202 -13.89 1.70 -6.21
N ASP A 203 -14.55 1.93 -5.08
CA ASP A 203 -14.82 0.88 -4.10
C ASP A 203 -16.01 0.03 -4.54
N MET A 204 -15.91 -1.27 -4.33
CA MET A 204 -16.96 -2.25 -4.63
C MET A 204 -17.25 -3.08 -3.40
N THR A 205 -18.52 -3.35 -3.15
CA THR A 205 -18.98 -4.32 -2.16
C THR A 205 -19.78 -5.39 -2.89
N ILE A 206 -19.25 -6.60 -2.90
CA ILE A 206 -19.87 -7.78 -3.51
C ILE A 206 -20.62 -8.50 -2.40
N ILE A 207 -21.94 -8.64 -2.55
CA ILE A 207 -22.82 -9.28 -1.58
C ILE A 207 -23.31 -10.60 -2.18
N GLU A 208 -23.11 -11.68 -1.44
CA GLU A 208 -23.53 -13.03 -1.78
C GLU A 208 -24.99 -13.30 -1.39
N SER A 209 -25.56 -14.40 -1.88
CA SER A 209 -26.94 -14.78 -1.61
C SER A 209 -27.22 -15.08 -0.13
N ASP A 210 -26.21 -15.49 0.64
CA ASP A 210 -26.30 -15.73 2.08
C ASP A 210 -26.12 -14.45 2.93
N GLY A 211 -25.92 -13.31 2.28
CA GLY A 211 -25.73 -12.01 2.92
C GLY A 211 -24.28 -11.69 3.29
N LYS A 212 -23.33 -12.60 3.08
CA LYS A 212 -21.90 -12.29 3.24
C LYS A 212 -21.46 -11.25 2.23
N SER A 213 -20.46 -10.45 2.59
CA SER A 213 -19.98 -9.41 1.70
C SER A 213 -18.47 -9.30 1.71
N VAL A 214 -17.90 -9.09 0.53
CA VAL A 214 -16.47 -8.84 0.34
C VAL A 214 -16.28 -7.49 -0.33
N LYS A 215 -15.37 -6.66 0.21
CA LYS A 215 -15.03 -5.37 -0.36
C LYS A 215 -13.81 -5.48 -1.27
N ALA A 216 -13.84 -4.75 -2.36
CA ALA A 216 -12.74 -4.64 -3.30
C ALA A 216 -12.51 -3.17 -3.68
N ASP A 217 -11.30 -2.67 -3.43
CA ASP A 217 -10.86 -1.37 -3.89
C ASP A 217 -10.23 -1.53 -5.29
N PHE A 218 -10.94 -1.04 -6.31
CA PHE A 218 -10.45 -0.99 -7.68
C PHE A 218 -9.74 0.35 -7.90
N VAL A 219 -8.46 0.32 -8.29
CA VAL A 219 -7.65 1.54 -8.40
C VAL A 219 -7.06 1.61 -9.82
N PRO A 220 -7.61 2.45 -10.72
CA PRO A 220 -7.00 2.66 -12.01
C PRO A 220 -5.60 3.28 -11.86
N ALA A 221 -4.63 2.69 -12.54
CA ALA A 221 -3.22 2.98 -12.36
C ALA A 221 -2.55 3.22 -13.71
N LEU A 222 -2.22 4.47 -14.02
CA LEU A 222 -1.55 4.81 -15.27
C LEU A 222 -0.11 4.28 -15.22
N ILE A 223 0.31 3.52 -16.22
CA ILE A 223 1.70 3.07 -16.35
C ILE A 223 2.57 4.27 -16.76
N LEU A 224 3.48 4.69 -15.89
CA LEU A 224 4.38 5.82 -16.13
C LEU A 224 5.69 5.37 -16.79
N SER A 225 6.26 4.27 -16.31
CA SER A 225 7.54 3.74 -16.77
C SER A 225 7.75 2.32 -16.22
N GLN A 226 8.81 1.67 -16.66
CA GLN A 226 9.25 0.37 -16.16
C GLN A 226 10.74 0.42 -15.80
N GLU A 227 11.10 -0.20 -14.68
CA GLU A 227 12.47 -0.25 -14.16
C GLU A 227 12.86 -1.69 -13.89
N SER A 228 14.11 -2.07 -14.18
CA SER A 228 14.67 -3.37 -13.79
C SER A 228 15.75 -3.15 -12.74
N ILE A 229 15.53 -3.68 -11.54
CA ILE A 229 16.36 -3.42 -10.35
C ILE A 229 16.87 -4.76 -9.81
N TYR A 230 18.16 -4.83 -9.49
CA TYR A 230 18.75 -5.99 -8.82
C TYR A 230 18.50 -5.88 -7.31
N VAL A 231 17.53 -6.64 -6.80
CA VAL A 231 17.14 -6.63 -5.38
C VAL A 231 17.97 -7.66 -4.61
N PRO A 232 18.66 -7.28 -3.52
CA PRO A 232 19.44 -8.19 -2.71
C PRO A 232 18.53 -9.10 -1.88
N ILE A 233 18.64 -10.40 -2.13
CA ILE A 233 17.86 -11.43 -1.44
C ILE A 233 18.56 -11.81 -0.13
N ASN A 234 19.89 -11.90 -0.18
CA ASN A 234 20.77 -12.16 0.95
C ASN A 234 22.14 -11.47 0.71
N ALA A 235 23.12 -11.72 1.59
CA ALA A 235 24.44 -11.08 1.52
C ALA A 235 25.25 -11.42 0.26
N SER A 236 24.94 -12.52 -0.42
CA SER A 236 25.72 -13.04 -1.55
C SER A 236 24.94 -13.12 -2.87
N SER A 237 23.65 -12.79 -2.89
CA SER A 237 22.83 -12.88 -4.11
C SER A 237 21.82 -11.75 -4.24
N SER A 238 21.66 -11.32 -5.49
CA SER A 238 20.62 -10.38 -5.92
C SER A 238 19.87 -10.97 -7.11
N VAL A 239 18.60 -10.61 -7.26
CA VAL A 239 17.78 -11.05 -8.40
C VAL A 239 17.26 -9.83 -9.15
N PRO A 240 17.27 -9.83 -10.49
CA PRO A 240 16.64 -8.76 -11.25
C PRO A 240 15.13 -8.86 -11.08
N ILE A 241 14.49 -7.75 -10.70
CA ILE A 241 13.04 -7.63 -10.59
C ILE A 241 12.60 -6.44 -11.43
N THR A 242 11.56 -6.65 -12.23
CA THR A 242 10.95 -5.60 -13.05
C THR A 242 9.81 -4.94 -12.29
N PHE A 243 9.90 -3.63 -12.08
CA PHE A 243 8.89 -2.81 -11.44
C PHE A 243 8.24 -1.89 -12.48
N LYS A 244 6.92 -2.02 -12.65
CA LYS A 244 6.12 -0.98 -13.33
C LYS A 244 5.89 0.15 -12.34
N ARG A 245 6.15 1.39 -12.75
CA ARG A 245 5.78 2.60 -12.00
C ARG A 245 4.40 3.04 -12.41
N TYR A 246 3.57 3.32 -11.40
CA TYR A 246 2.21 3.75 -11.61
C TYR A 246 1.93 5.15 -11.06
N GLY A 247 1.11 5.91 -11.76
CA GLY A 247 0.46 7.12 -11.29
C GLY A 247 -1.00 6.83 -10.92
N LEU A 248 -1.42 7.23 -9.72
CA LEU A 248 -2.79 7.08 -9.24
C LEU A 248 -3.51 8.43 -9.25
N MET A 249 -4.76 8.49 -9.71
CA MET A 249 -5.56 9.73 -9.80
C MET A 249 -5.94 10.25 -8.40
N LYS A 250 -5.13 11.13 -7.81
CA LYS A 250 -5.25 11.57 -6.40
C LYS A 250 -5.68 13.03 -6.30
N TRP A 251 -6.73 13.41 -7.02
CA TRP A 251 -7.33 14.74 -6.91
C TRP A 251 -7.91 15.01 -5.51
N VAL A 252 -8.04 16.28 -5.17
CA VAL A 252 -8.48 16.74 -3.84
C VAL A 252 -9.99 16.85 -3.79
N ASN A 253 -10.63 16.01 -2.96
CA ASN A 253 -12.09 15.97 -2.79
C ASN A 253 -12.58 16.48 -1.43
N LYS A 254 -11.69 17.03 -0.61
CA LYS A 254 -11.97 17.58 0.73
C LYS A 254 -11.28 18.93 0.87
N LYS A 255 -11.67 19.71 1.89
CA LYS A 255 -10.98 20.96 2.23
C LYS A 255 -9.49 20.66 2.43
N ASN A 256 -8.64 21.36 1.69
CA ASN A 256 -7.19 21.27 1.75
C ASN A 256 -6.66 22.69 1.59
N THR A 257 -5.87 23.14 2.55
CA THR A 257 -5.31 24.50 2.60
C THR A 257 -3.86 24.56 2.12
N ILE A 258 -3.29 23.43 1.72
CA ILE A 258 -1.89 23.28 1.32
C ILE A 258 -1.78 23.27 -0.20
N ILE A 259 -2.76 22.70 -0.89
CA ILE A 259 -2.79 22.55 -2.35
C ILE A 259 -3.58 23.71 -2.96
N ASP A 260 -2.99 24.36 -3.97
CA ASP A 260 -3.65 25.40 -4.77
C ASP A 260 -4.97 24.86 -5.39
N GLU A 261 -6.05 25.64 -5.27
CA GLU A 261 -7.37 25.31 -5.83
C GLU A 261 -7.29 24.92 -7.30
N GLU A 262 -6.47 25.63 -8.07
CA GLU A 262 -6.32 25.39 -9.50
C GLU A 262 -5.54 24.11 -9.81
N ASP A 263 -4.83 23.51 -8.85
CA ASP A 263 -4.08 22.26 -9.06
C ASP A 263 -4.82 21.02 -8.58
N LYS A 264 -5.89 21.19 -7.79
CA LYS A 264 -6.63 20.09 -7.12
C LYS A 264 -7.09 18.96 -8.04
N ASN A 265 -7.38 19.26 -9.31
CA ASN A 265 -7.91 18.29 -10.27
C ASN A 265 -6.81 17.58 -11.09
N PHE A 266 -5.54 17.97 -10.97
CA PHE A 266 -4.45 17.49 -11.85
C PHE A 266 -3.46 16.57 -11.14
N ILE A 267 -3.77 16.17 -9.91
CA ILE A 267 -2.82 15.49 -9.03
C ILE A 267 -2.82 14.00 -9.27
N TRP A 268 -1.62 13.50 -9.56
CA TRP A 268 -1.29 12.10 -9.55
C TRP A 268 -0.40 11.78 -8.35
N ARG A 269 -0.58 10.60 -7.75
CA ARG A 269 0.31 10.08 -6.73
C ARG A 269 1.15 8.94 -7.30
N SER A 270 2.46 9.02 -7.15
CA SER A 270 3.39 7.93 -7.45
C SER A 270 3.08 6.73 -6.54
N CYS A 271 2.90 5.56 -7.14
CA CYS A 271 2.51 4.34 -6.43
C CYS A 271 3.73 3.49 -6.04
N SER A 272 3.92 3.26 -4.74
CA SER A 272 4.94 2.36 -4.18
C SER A 272 4.50 0.91 -4.06
N SER A 273 3.24 0.56 -4.39
CA SER A 273 2.65 -0.74 -4.04
C SER A 273 3.43 -1.95 -4.56
N SER A 274 4.03 -1.88 -5.75
CA SER A 274 4.87 -2.97 -6.29
C SER A 274 6.16 -3.15 -5.48
N TYR A 275 6.74 -2.06 -5.00
CA TYR A 275 7.92 -2.08 -4.12
C TYR A 275 7.56 -2.58 -2.72
N GLU A 276 6.42 -2.12 -2.18
CA GLU A 276 5.88 -2.63 -0.91
C GLU A 276 5.62 -4.14 -0.99
N ARG A 277 5.05 -4.63 -2.10
CA ARG A 277 4.86 -6.06 -2.33
C ARG A 277 6.20 -6.79 -2.26
N CYS A 278 7.20 -6.30 -2.99
CA CYS A 278 8.54 -6.88 -2.98
C CYS A 278 9.15 -6.92 -1.56
N MET A 279 8.98 -5.86 -0.76
CA MET A 279 9.45 -5.85 0.64
C MET A 279 8.90 -7.01 1.47
N PHE A 280 7.64 -7.40 1.26
CA PHE A 280 7.03 -8.53 1.97
C PHE A 280 7.28 -9.88 1.30
N ASP A 281 7.46 -9.93 -0.03
CA ASP A 281 7.94 -11.12 -0.73
C ASP A 281 9.35 -11.53 -0.24
N LEU A 282 10.18 -10.55 0.16
CA LEU A 282 11.50 -10.79 0.76
C LEU A 282 11.44 -11.52 2.11
N CYS A 283 10.28 -11.54 2.77
CA CYS A 283 10.09 -12.30 4.01
C CYS A 283 10.05 -13.81 3.76
N ASP A 284 9.64 -14.22 2.56
CA ASP A 284 9.48 -15.62 2.25
C ASP A 284 10.83 -16.30 2.01
N GLY A 285 11.07 -17.37 2.75
CA GLY A 285 12.37 -18.05 2.76
C GLY A 285 13.42 -17.36 3.64
N ASN A 286 13.06 -16.28 4.37
CA ASN A 286 13.91 -15.66 5.39
C ASN A 286 13.16 -15.59 6.73
N LYS A 287 13.60 -16.40 7.70
CA LYS A 287 12.94 -16.51 9.02
C LYS A 287 12.93 -15.18 9.78
N GLU A 288 14.03 -14.45 9.77
CA GLU A 288 14.16 -13.17 10.50
C GLU A 288 13.17 -12.13 9.98
N ARG A 289 13.04 -12.02 8.64
CA ARG A 289 12.06 -11.15 8.01
C ARG A 289 10.62 -11.64 8.24
N SER A 290 10.40 -12.96 8.27
CA SER A 290 9.11 -13.54 8.64
C SER A 290 8.72 -13.20 10.09
N TYR A 291 9.65 -13.18 11.04
CA TYR A 291 9.39 -12.72 12.41
C TYR A 291 8.89 -11.28 12.45
N ILE A 292 9.47 -10.39 11.63
CA ILE A 292 9.02 -9.00 11.49
C ILE A 292 7.62 -8.92 10.86
N ARG A 293 7.32 -9.74 9.85
CA ARG A 293 5.98 -9.83 9.24
C ARG A 293 4.94 -10.26 10.28
N THR A 294 5.25 -11.28 11.09
CA THR A 294 4.40 -11.72 12.20
C THR A 294 4.25 -10.62 13.25
N ALA A 295 5.32 -9.94 13.66
CA ALA A 295 5.26 -8.79 14.56
C ALA A 295 4.34 -7.67 14.02
N CYS A 296 4.37 -7.40 12.72
CA CYS A 296 3.45 -6.45 12.09
C CYS A 296 1.98 -6.92 12.20
N ARG A 297 1.69 -8.21 12.00
CA ARG A 297 0.34 -8.77 12.17
C ARG A 297 -0.16 -8.64 13.60
N VAL A 298 0.70 -8.94 14.60
CA VAL A 298 0.41 -8.70 16.03
C VAL A 298 -0.08 -7.27 16.25
N MET A 299 0.72 -6.31 15.78
CA MET A 299 0.44 -4.90 16.03
C MET A 299 -0.83 -4.43 15.33
N LYS A 300 -1.13 -4.99 14.15
CA LYS A 300 -2.40 -4.73 13.47
C LYS A 300 -3.59 -5.25 14.28
N ALA A 301 -3.50 -6.48 14.79
CA ALA A 301 -4.56 -7.09 15.60
C ALA A 301 -4.77 -6.32 16.91
N LEU A 302 -3.68 -5.96 17.59
CA LEU A 302 -3.70 -5.14 18.79
C LEU A 302 -4.35 -3.77 18.54
N VAL A 303 -3.93 -3.04 17.50
CA VAL A 303 -4.54 -1.75 17.15
C VAL A 303 -6.03 -1.90 16.85
N LYS A 304 -6.43 -2.96 16.12
CA LYS A 304 -7.85 -3.22 15.84
C LYS A 304 -8.64 -3.43 17.13
N GLN A 305 -8.14 -4.27 18.04
CA GLN A 305 -8.75 -4.52 19.34
C GLN A 305 -8.85 -3.23 20.16
N LEU A 306 -7.75 -2.47 20.29
CA LEU A 306 -7.72 -1.26 21.11
C LEU A 306 -8.54 -0.10 20.57
N ARG A 307 -8.88 -0.07 19.28
CA ARG A 307 -9.84 0.91 18.73
C ARG A 307 -11.26 0.76 19.27
N THR A 308 -11.61 -0.39 19.84
CA THR A 308 -12.87 -0.57 20.58
C THR A 308 -12.87 0.15 21.93
N ARG A 309 -11.72 0.71 22.33
CA ARG A 309 -11.48 1.47 23.56
C ARG A 309 -10.98 2.87 23.18
N PRO A 310 -10.99 3.85 24.11
CA PRO A 310 -10.47 5.19 23.85
C PRO A 310 -8.92 5.24 23.87
N ASN A 311 -8.26 4.36 23.10
CA ASN A 311 -6.80 4.33 23.00
C ASN A 311 -6.31 5.26 21.88
N GLN A 312 -5.59 6.31 22.24
CA GLN A 312 -5.18 7.39 21.34
C GLN A 312 -4.19 6.92 20.27
N ALA A 313 -3.28 5.99 20.62
CA ALA A 313 -2.35 5.41 19.65
C ALA A 313 -3.10 4.58 18.60
N ALA A 314 -4.06 3.76 19.02
CA ALA A 314 -4.83 2.90 18.12
C ALA A 314 -5.74 3.70 17.16
N VAL A 315 -6.22 4.87 17.60
CA VAL A 315 -6.98 5.81 16.76
C VAL A 315 -6.11 6.45 15.68
N LEU A 316 -4.87 6.83 16.01
CA LEU A 316 -3.93 7.42 15.05
C LEU A 316 -3.36 6.40 14.06
N LEU A 317 -2.98 5.22 14.55
CA LEU A 317 -2.21 4.25 13.77
C LEU A 317 -3.07 3.52 12.74
N SER A 318 -2.73 3.66 11.46
CA SER A 318 -3.36 2.92 10.36
C SER A 318 -2.56 1.65 10.02
N SER A 319 -3.15 0.77 9.20
CA SER A 319 -2.42 -0.39 8.64
C SER A 319 -1.16 0.06 7.89
N TYR A 320 -1.21 1.20 7.21
CA TYR A 320 -0.05 1.75 6.49
C TYR A 320 1.07 2.22 7.42
N HIS A 321 0.72 2.83 8.56
CA HIS A 321 1.72 3.24 9.58
C HIS A 321 2.47 2.02 10.11
N LEU A 322 1.73 0.95 10.42
CA LEU A 322 2.32 -0.30 10.92
C LEU A 322 3.19 -1.01 9.86
N LYS A 323 2.74 -1.04 8.60
CA LYS A 323 3.56 -1.55 7.48
C LYS A 323 4.85 -0.75 7.29
N THR A 324 4.79 0.57 7.43
CA THR A 324 5.95 1.45 7.30
C THR A 324 7.01 1.10 8.35
N ILE A 325 6.60 0.94 9.61
CA ILE A 325 7.48 0.48 10.70
C ILE A 325 8.06 -0.91 10.38
N ALA A 326 7.24 -1.86 9.91
CA ALA A 326 7.70 -3.19 9.53
C ALA A 326 8.77 -3.14 8.41
N MET A 327 8.57 -2.31 7.38
CA MET A 327 9.53 -2.15 6.27
C MET A 327 10.86 -1.55 6.75
N TYR A 328 10.83 -0.58 7.67
CA TYR A 328 12.05 -0.09 8.32
C TYR A 328 12.74 -1.16 9.15
N CYS A 329 12.00 -1.97 9.91
CA CYS A 329 12.57 -3.11 10.63
C CYS A 329 13.22 -4.11 9.66
N ILE A 330 12.57 -4.45 8.53
CA ILE A 330 13.14 -5.34 7.51
C ILE A 330 14.44 -4.74 6.97
N LEU A 331 14.43 -3.47 6.56
CA LEU A 331 15.59 -2.77 6.03
C LEU A 331 16.74 -2.74 7.04
N LEU A 332 16.48 -2.35 8.29
CA LEU A 332 17.53 -2.02 9.24
C LEU A 332 18.03 -3.22 10.04
N LEU A 333 17.23 -4.27 10.20
CA LEU A 333 17.61 -5.48 10.93
C LEU A 333 18.15 -6.58 10.02
N THR A 334 17.69 -6.65 8.75
CA THR A 334 17.94 -7.83 7.90
C THR A 334 18.71 -7.54 6.62
N VAL A 335 18.86 -6.28 6.22
CA VAL A 335 19.68 -5.92 5.06
C VAL A 335 21.14 -5.74 5.51
N PRO A 336 22.09 -6.43 4.86
CA PRO A 336 23.50 -6.30 5.20
C PRO A 336 23.97 -4.84 5.14
N SER A 337 24.57 -4.37 6.23
CA SER A 337 25.15 -3.04 6.35
C SER A 337 26.19 -3.03 7.46
N LYS A 338 26.99 -1.96 7.57
CA LYS A 338 27.91 -1.79 8.71
C LYS A 338 27.19 -1.91 10.07
N LEU A 339 25.89 -1.60 10.13
CA LEU A 339 25.07 -1.71 11.35
C LEU A 339 24.70 -3.16 11.70
N THR A 340 24.42 -3.99 10.69
CA THR A 340 24.02 -5.41 10.83
C THR A 340 25.20 -6.38 10.68
N SER A 341 26.39 -5.87 10.33
CA SER A 341 27.63 -6.64 10.16
C SER A 341 28.13 -7.34 11.44
N HIS A 342 27.59 -6.97 12.61
CA HIS A 342 27.93 -7.56 13.90
C HIS A 342 26.73 -8.36 14.44
N SER A 343 26.56 -9.56 13.88
CA SER A 343 26.21 -10.82 14.57
C SER A 343 25.15 -10.81 15.69
N ALA A 344 23.93 -10.38 15.42
CA ALA A 344 22.78 -11.00 16.08
C ALA A 344 21.65 -11.12 15.07
N ARG A 345 21.44 -12.35 14.59
CA ARG A 345 20.22 -12.70 13.85
C ARG A 345 19.03 -12.49 14.77
N LEU A 346 17.89 -12.08 14.23
CA LEU A 346 16.66 -12.04 15.03
C LEU A 346 16.35 -13.44 15.56
N SER A 347 16.20 -13.55 16.88
CA SER A 347 15.99 -14.80 17.60
C SER A 347 14.55 -15.33 17.52
N GLY A 348 13.59 -14.45 17.26
CA GLY A 348 12.16 -14.78 17.19
C GLY A 348 11.25 -13.56 17.08
N VAL A 349 9.95 -13.79 17.26
CA VAL A 349 8.91 -12.76 17.17
C VAL A 349 8.98 -11.81 18.37
N ARG A 350 9.41 -12.27 19.55
CA ARG A 350 9.59 -11.42 20.75
C ARG A 350 10.56 -10.29 20.52
N GLU A 351 11.72 -10.60 19.95
CA GLU A 351 12.74 -9.60 19.64
C GLU A 351 12.27 -8.67 18.52
N ALA A 352 11.65 -9.22 17.47
CA ALA A 352 11.08 -8.43 16.38
C ALA A 352 10.00 -7.44 16.87
N LEU A 353 9.09 -7.89 17.76
CA LEU A 353 8.11 -7.04 18.43
C LEU A 353 8.77 -5.99 19.32
N GLY A 354 9.87 -6.35 19.98
CA GLY A 354 10.71 -5.44 20.75
C GLY A 354 11.18 -4.25 19.93
N TYR A 355 11.85 -4.52 18.80
CA TYR A 355 12.28 -3.46 17.87
C TYR A 355 11.10 -2.68 17.30
N PHE A 356 10.00 -3.35 16.94
CA PHE A 356 8.82 -2.70 16.39
C PHE A 356 8.23 -1.69 17.39
N LEU A 357 7.98 -2.12 18.63
CA LEU A 357 7.44 -1.27 19.69
C LEU A 357 8.41 -0.15 20.07
N ARG A 358 9.72 -0.44 20.10
CA ARG A 358 10.72 0.59 20.37
C ARG A 358 10.76 1.63 19.26
N PHE A 359 10.67 1.24 17.99
CA PHE A 359 10.63 2.20 16.90
C PHE A 359 9.33 3.00 16.89
N LEU A 360 8.18 2.36 17.15
CA LEU A 360 6.90 3.04 17.33
C LEU A 360 6.95 4.08 18.46
N GLU A 361 7.56 3.75 19.59
CA GLU A 361 7.76 4.68 20.69
C GLU A 361 8.53 5.92 20.26
N LEU A 362 9.65 5.74 19.57
CA LEU A 362 10.47 6.85 19.05
C LEU A 362 9.71 7.72 18.06
N VAL A 363 8.94 7.09 17.18
CA VAL A 363 8.08 7.76 16.19
C VAL A 363 7.03 8.64 16.89
N LEU A 364 6.39 8.14 17.94
CA LEU A 364 5.40 8.89 18.72
C LEU A 364 6.05 9.97 19.60
N GLU A 365 7.24 9.71 20.17
CA GLU A 365 8.04 10.71 20.91
C GLU A 365 8.44 11.89 20.01
N LYS A 366 8.78 11.61 18.76
CA LYS A 366 9.23 12.59 17.77
C LYS A 366 8.10 13.20 16.94
N GLU A 367 6.87 12.70 17.11
CA GLU A 367 5.70 13.10 16.32
C GLU A 367 5.96 13.00 14.80
N CYS A 368 6.80 12.03 14.41
CA CYS A 368 7.28 11.86 13.05
C CYS A 368 7.38 10.38 12.67
N LEU A 369 6.66 9.98 11.63
CA LEU A 369 6.83 8.70 10.94
C LEU A 369 7.19 8.98 9.47
N PRO A 370 8.49 8.98 9.12
CA PRO A 370 8.90 9.16 7.73
C PRO A 370 8.33 8.04 6.85
N ASP A 371 7.78 8.39 5.70
CA ASP A 371 7.37 7.42 4.67
C ASP A 371 8.58 6.58 4.23
N PHE A 372 8.37 5.29 3.96
CA PHE A 372 9.46 4.39 3.64
C PHE A 372 10.06 4.63 2.24
N PHE A 373 9.26 5.10 1.28
CA PHE A 373 9.66 5.28 -0.12
C PHE A 373 9.91 6.74 -0.50
N LEU A 374 9.45 7.70 0.31
CA LEU A 374 9.61 9.13 0.05
C LEU A 374 10.68 9.74 0.99
N GLY A 375 11.89 9.91 0.48
CA GLY A 375 13.00 10.55 1.21
C GLY A 375 13.84 9.64 2.10
N ASN A 376 13.64 8.32 2.03
CA ASN A 376 14.46 7.35 2.76
C ASN A 376 15.82 7.16 2.07
N GLU A 377 16.86 7.77 2.65
CA GLU A 377 18.24 7.75 2.13
C GLU A 377 18.85 6.34 2.04
N TYR A 378 18.29 5.37 2.76
CA TYR A 378 18.79 3.99 2.81
C TYR A 378 18.08 3.05 1.85
N LEU A 379 17.08 3.54 1.09
CA LEU A 379 16.29 2.73 0.17
C LEU A 379 17.14 2.10 -0.94
N ASP A 380 18.22 2.78 -1.34
CA ASP A 380 19.18 2.30 -2.35
C ASP A 380 19.86 0.98 -1.95
N LYS A 381 19.88 0.63 -0.66
CA LYS A 381 20.38 -0.66 -0.18
C LYS A 381 19.50 -1.86 -0.57
N ILE A 382 18.23 -1.63 -0.88
CA ILE A 382 17.29 -2.70 -1.33
C ILE A 382 16.90 -2.49 -2.78
N PHE A 383 16.66 -1.24 -3.18
CA PHE A 383 16.21 -0.89 -4.52
C PHE A 383 17.20 0.07 -5.20
N PRO A 384 18.43 -0.41 -5.49
CA PRO A 384 19.50 0.44 -6.01
C PRO A 384 19.10 1.11 -7.32
N GLY A 385 19.27 2.43 -7.40
CA GLY A 385 19.01 3.22 -8.61
C GLY A 385 17.54 3.39 -9.00
N SER A 386 16.61 2.86 -8.20
CA SER A 386 15.16 3.00 -8.43
C SER A 386 14.69 4.46 -8.40
N TYR A 387 13.55 4.77 -9.01
CA TYR A 387 12.96 6.11 -8.90
C TYR A 387 12.80 6.58 -7.45
N PHE A 388 12.25 5.72 -6.59
CA PHE A 388 12.02 6.07 -5.19
C PHE A 388 13.33 6.31 -4.42
N SER A 389 14.40 5.57 -4.73
CA SER A 389 15.73 5.80 -4.10
C SER A 389 16.33 7.16 -4.42
N LYS A 390 15.87 7.82 -5.49
CA LYS A 390 16.33 9.15 -5.91
C LYS A 390 15.54 10.28 -5.26
N ILE A 391 14.42 10.00 -4.60
CA ILE A 391 13.65 11.00 -3.87
C ILE A 391 14.37 11.34 -2.58
N ARG A 392 14.75 12.62 -2.41
CA ARG A 392 15.51 13.10 -1.25
C ARG A 392 14.67 13.86 -0.21
N ILE A 393 13.45 14.26 -0.58
CA ILE A 393 12.56 15.00 0.31
C ILE A 393 11.78 14.00 1.15
N LYS A 394 11.96 14.08 2.48
CA LYS A 394 11.25 13.24 3.45
C LYS A 394 9.79 13.67 3.53
N TYR A 395 8.90 12.68 3.62
CA TYR A 395 7.49 12.90 3.86
C TYR A 395 7.10 12.30 5.21
N ASN A 396 6.53 13.09 6.12
CA ASN A 396 6.06 12.58 7.40
C ASN A 396 4.59 12.14 7.28
N LEU A 397 4.32 10.87 7.56
CA LEU A 397 2.98 10.29 7.48
C LEU A 397 1.99 10.87 8.49
N PHE A 398 2.47 11.56 9.53
CA PHE A 398 1.64 12.26 10.50
C PHE A 398 1.24 13.68 10.08
N ASP A 399 1.84 14.27 9.05
CA ASP A 399 1.53 15.66 8.63
C ASP A 399 0.08 15.83 8.14
N LYS A 400 -0.56 14.74 7.72
CA LYS A 400 -1.97 14.73 7.30
C LYS A 400 -2.96 14.56 8.45
N GLU A 401 -2.45 14.22 9.64
CA GLU A 401 -3.26 13.94 10.83
C GLU A 401 -3.42 15.20 11.66
N ASP A 402 -4.42 15.22 12.53
CA ASP A 402 -4.62 16.31 13.49
C ASP A 402 -3.44 16.35 14.48
N PRO A 403 -2.68 17.46 14.60
CA PRO A 403 -1.54 17.56 15.50
C PRO A 403 -1.87 17.20 16.95
N ALA A 404 -3.07 17.53 17.43
CA ALA A 404 -3.50 17.18 18.79
C ALA A 404 -3.65 15.66 18.96
N LYS A 405 -4.11 14.95 17.91
CA LYS A 405 -4.18 13.48 17.92
C LYS A 405 -2.79 12.85 17.86
N VAL A 406 -1.88 13.43 17.09
CA VAL A 406 -0.48 12.98 17.02
C VAL A 406 0.18 13.11 18.39
N GLN A 407 0.07 14.29 19.02
CA GLN A 407 0.61 14.54 20.36
C GLN A 407 -0.02 13.64 21.43
N ALA A 408 -1.32 13.34 21.32
CA ALA A 408 -2.03 12.50 22.27
C ALA A 408 -1.69 11.00 22.12
N ALA A 409 -1.25 10.56 20.94
CA ALA A 409 -1.03 9.14 20.66
C ALA A 409 0.03 8.49 21.56
N LYS A 410 1.04 9.24 22.04
CA LYS A 410 2.05 8.72 22.98
C LYS A 410 1.43 8.20 24.29
N TYR A 411 0.29 8.73 24.71
CA TYR A 411 -0.41 8.30 25.93
C TYR A 411 -1.15 6.97 25.77
N GLY A 412 -1.41 6.53 24.53
CA GLY A 412 -2.00 5.21 24.25
C GLY A 412 -0.97 4.07 24.25
N LEU A 413 0.32 4.38 24.10
CA LEU A 413 1.39 3.38 23.99
C LEU A 413 1.61 2.54 25.27
N PRO A 414 1.53 3.09 26.49
CA PRO A 414 1.63 2.28 27.72
C PRO A 414 0.60 1.14 27.76
N GLU A 415 -0.66 1.39 27.40
CA GLU A 415 -1.69 0.34 27.34
C GLU A 415 -1.33 -0.73 26.29
N MET A 416 -0.82 -0.34 25.12
CA MET A 416 -0.35 -1.29 24.11
C MET A 416 0.74 -2.22 24.65
N LYS A 417 1.72 -1.65 25.36
CA LYS A 417 2.81 -2.40 26.00
C LYS A 417 2.29 -3.31 27.13
N THR A 418 1.30 -2.86 27.89
CA THR A 418 0.65 -3.65 28.95
C THR A 418 -0.11 -4.84 28.37
N VAL A 419 -0.88 -4.65 27.29
CA VAL A 419 -1.60 -5.75 26.64
C VAL A 419 -0.61 -6.80 26.11
N LEU A 420 0.51 -6.36 25.54
CA LEU A 420 1.57 -7.26 25.05
C LEU A 420 2.60 -7.64 26.14
N ALA A 421 2.30 -7.43 27.42
CA ALA A 421 3.24 -7.78 28.48
C ALA A 421 3.67 -9.26 28.32
N GLU A 422 4.97 -9.50 28.51
CA GLU A 422 5.59 -10.81 28.32
C GLU A 422 5.55 -11.36 26.88
N CYS A 423 5.24 -10.56 25.85
CA CYS A 423 5.28 -10.97 24.44
C CYS A 423 6.41 -10.35 23.62
N PHE A 424 7.20 -9.45 24.21
CA PHE A 424 8.29 -8.75 23.51
C PHE A 424 9.52 -8.55 24.42
N GLU A 425 10.67 -8.29 23.80
CA GLU A 425 11.93 -8.02 24.49
C GLU A 425 12.40 -6.59 24.23
N VAL A 426 12.65 -5.80 25.29
CA VAL A 426 13.19 -4.42 25.14
C VAL A 426 14.62 -4.30 25.68
N ARG A 427 14.96 -5.09 26.72
CA ARG A 427 16.21 -4.94 27.45
C ARG A 427 17.45 -5.39 26.66
N ASN A 428 17.25 -6.30 25.71
CA ASN A 428 18.34 -6.93 24.95
C ASN A 428 18.43 -6.43 23.50
N LEU A 429 17.69 -5.37 23.14
CA LEU A 429 17.74 -4.81 21.80
C LEU A 429 19.11 -4.18 21.54
N ASN A 430 19.64 -4.37 20.33
CA ASN A 430 20.93 -3.82 19.93
C ASN A 430 20.88 -2.28 19.99
N PRO A 431 21.66 -1.64 20.88
CA PRO A 431 21.59 -0.20 21.09
C PRO A 431 22.00 0.60 19.85
N ARG A 432 22.84 0.04 18.97
CA ARG A 432 23.25 0.70 17.71
C ARG A 432 22.06 0.83 16.75
N VAL A 433 21.21 -0.19 16.68
CA VAL A 433 20.00 -0.15 15.84
C VAL A 433 19.00 0.86 16.41
N VAL A 434 18.78 0.85 17.73
CA VAL A 434 17.87 1.80 18.39
C VAL A 434 18.34 3.24 18.23
N THR A 435 19.65 3.47 18.35
CA THR A 435 20.27 4.79 18.09
C THR A 435 20.06 5.20 16.63
N PHE A 436 20.24 4.28 15.69
CA PHE A 436 20.03 4.56 14.28
C PHE A 436 18.58 4.95 13.97
N PHE A 437 17.58 4.26 14.54
CA PHE A 437 16.18 4.68 14.43
C PHE A 437 16.01 6.13 14.88
N ARG A 438 16.53 6.48 16.06
CA ARG A 438 16.35 7.80 16.68
C ARG A 438 17.07 8.91 15.90
N GLU A 439 18.32 8.69 15.50
CA GLU A 439 19.21 9.75 15.01
C GLU A 439 19.28 9.83 13.49
N LYS A 440 19.09 8.70 12.78
CA LYS A 440 19.26 8.64 11.33
C LYS A 440 17.93 8.56 10.61
N THR A 441 17.04 7.66 11.04
CA THR A 441 15.73 7.52 10.40
C THR A 441 14.82 8.71 10.72
N LEU A 442 14.74 9.11 12.00
CA LEU A 442 13.84 10.17 12.47
C LEU A 442 14.47 11.58 12.50
N SER A 443 15.64 11.76 11.87
CA SER A 443 16.15 13.11 11.63
C SER A 443 15.26 13.78 10.59
N VAL A 444 14.61 14.89 10.94
CA VAL A 444 13.87 15.74 10.01
C VAL A 444 14.74 16.92 9.64
#